data_AF-A0A958C6I1-F1
#
_entry.id   AF-A0A958C6I1-F1
#
_cell.length_a   1.000
_cell.length_b   1.000
_cell.length_c   1.000
_cell.angle_alpha   90.00
_cell.angle_beta   90.00
_cell.angle_gamma   90.00
#
_symmetry.space_group_name_H-M   'P 1'
#
loop_
_entity.id
_entity.type
_entity.pdbx_description
1 polymer ?
#
loop_
_entity_poly.entity_id
_entity_poly.type
_entity_poly.pdbx_seq_one_letter_code
_entity_poly.pdbx_strand_id
1 'polypeptide(L)'
;MKQTQLWMSPQEYLDQERLATTKSEYFNGEVYALAGASPRHTAIAANVIAALHARFKGRPCTVHTGDLRVKVSPTGLYTYPDVVVVCGQPKFDDAQKDTLLNPTLIV
;
A
#
# COMPACT_ATOMS: atom_id res chain seq x y z
N MET A 1 30.39 3.81 -14.74
CA MET A 1 29.27 3.15 -15.44
C MET A 1 28.03 3.99 -15.16
N LYS A 2 27.43 4.62 -16.17
CA LYS A 2 26.21 5.42 -15.96
C LYS A 2 25.07 4.45 -15.76
N GLN A 3 24.47 4.45 -14.58
CA GLN A 3 23.25 3.70 -14.32
C GLN A 3 22.15 4.34 -15.16
N THR A 4 21.69 3.63 -16.19
CA THR A 4 20.51 4.03 -16.95
C THR A 4 19.33 3.90 -15.99
N GLN A 5 18.90 5.01 -15.40
CA GLN A 5 17.71 5.04 -14.56
C GLN A 5 16.52 4.85 -15.51
N LEU A 6 15.97 3.64 -15.55
CA LEU A 6 14.76 3.33 -16.30
C LEU A 6 13.61 4.07 -15.62
N TRP A 7 13.24 5.22 -16.19
CA TRP A 7 12.10 6.00 -15.72
C TRP A 7 10.82 5.21 -16.03
N MET A 8 10.21 4.61 -15.02
CA MET A 8 8.96 3.87 -15.17
C MET A 8 7.77 4.81 -14.99
N SER A 9 6.77 4.76 -15.86
CA SER A 9 5.51 5.48 -15.62
C SER A 9 4.67 4.77 -14.53
N PRO A 10 3.75 5.48 -13.84
CA PRO A 10 2.87 4.84 -12.87
C PRO A 10 2.06 3.69 -13.47
N GLN A 11 1.57 3.82 -14.72
CA GLN A 11 0.78 2.77 -15.37
C GLN A 11 1.61 1.52 -15.64
N GLU A 12 2.84 1.67 -16.14
CA GLU A 12 3.75 0.54 -16.35
C GLU A 12 4.08 -0.17 -15.04
N TYR A 13 4.29 0.58 -13.95
CA TYR A 13 4.45 0.02 -12.62
C TYR A 13 3.22 -0.78 -12.19
N LEU A 14 2.01 -0.22 -12.31
CA LEU A 14 0.77 -0.91 -11.93
C LEU A 14 0.59 -2.22 -12.70
N ASP A 15 0.87 -2.22 -14.00
CA ASP A 15 0.72 -3.39 -14.86
C ASP A 15 1.77 -4.47 -14.54
N GLN A 16 3.01 -4.09 -14.25
CA GLN A 16 4.04 -5.05 -13.81
C GLN A 16 3.74 -5.62 -12.43
N GLU A 17 3.34 -4.77 -11.48
CA GLU A 17 3.09 -5.16 -10.09
C GLU A 17 1.93 -6.16 -9.98
N ARG A 18 0.93 -6.09 -10.88
CA ARG A 18 -0.18 -7.07 -10.96
C ARG A 18 0.25 -8.46 -11.39
N LEU A 19 1.35 -8.55 -12.13
CA LEU A 19 1.92 -9.81 -12.61
C LEU A 19 3.05 -10.30 -11.68
N ALA A 20 3.51 -9.46 -10.77
CA ALA A 20 4.65 -9.74 -9.91
C ALA A 20 4.29 -10.76 -8.81
N THR A 21 5.24 -11.64 -8.51
CA THR A 21 5.14 -12.59 -7.39
C THR A 21 5.59 -11.99 -6.06
N THR A 22 6.25 -10.84 -6.12
CA THR A 22 6.77 -10.08 -4.98
C THR A 22 6.36 -8.62 -5.12
N LYS A 23 6.08 -7.96 -4.00
CA LYS A 23 5.62 -6.57 -4.03
C LYS A 23 6.78 -5.58 -4.14
N SER A 24 6.49 -4.43 -4.72
CA SER A 24 7.39 -3.29 -4.81
C SER A 24 6.68 -1.95 -4.57
N GLU A 25 7.42 -0.95 -4.09
CA GLU A 25 6.96 0.43 -3.97
C GLU A 25 7.41 1.21 -5.19
N TYR A 26 6.64 2.25 -5.55
CA TYR A 26 7.00 3.15 -6.64
C TYR A 26 7.04 4.59 -6.15
N PHE A 27 8.13 5.29 -6.49
CA PHE A 27 8.26 6.71 -6.22
C PHE A 27 9.04 7.41 -7.34
N ASN A 28 8.41 8.38 -8.00
CA ASN A 28 9.01 9.24 -9.03
C ASN A 28 9.81 8.51 -10.12
N GLY A 29 9.26 7.40 -10.63
CA GLY A 29 9.88 6.62 -11.70
C GLY A 29 10.78 5.49 -11.22
N GLU A 30 11.02 5.40 -9.92
CA GLU A 30 11.86 4.37 -9.31
C GLU A 30 11.00 3.31 -8.62
N VAL A 31 11.46 2.05 -8.67
CA VAL A 31 10.79 0.90 -8.09
C VAL A 31 11.69 0.25 -7.04
N TYR A 32 11.14 0.04 -5.84
CA TYR A 32 11.85 -0.49 -4.67
C TYR A 32 11.20 -1.80 -4.24
N ALA A 33 11.96 -2.90 -4.25
CA ALA A 33 11.44 -4.18 -3.77
C ALA A 33 11.12 -4.11 -2.27
N LEU A 34 9.93 -4.57 -1.86
CA LEU A 34 9.64 -4.75 -0.44
C LEU A 34 10.40 -5.95 0.10
N ALA A 35 11.02 -5.76 1.26
CA ALA A 35 11.56 -6.86 2.03
C ALA A 35 10.42 -7.76 2.55
N GLY A 36 10.68 -9.06 2.65
CA GLY A 36 9.75 -9.99 3.30
C GLY A 36 9.54 -9.65 4.78
N ALA A 37 8.40 -10.08 5.33
CA ALA A 37 8.07 -9.84 6.73
C ALA A 37 8.72 -10.88 7.66
N SER A 38 9.33 -10.41 8.75
CA SER A 38 9.81 -11.29 9.83
C SER A 38 8.68 -11.64 10.81
N PRO A 39 8.76 -12.75 11.58
CA PRO A 39 7.74 -13.07 12.59
C PRO A 39 7.52 -11.95 13.63
N ARG A 40 8.57 -11.18 13.95
CA ARG A 40 8.46 -10.02 14.85
C ARG A 40 7.66 -8.89 14.20
N HIS A 41 7.91 -8.61 12.93
CA HIS A 41 7.21 -7.58 12.16
C HIS A 41 5.72 -7.94 12.03
N THR A 42 5.40 -9.17 11.64
CA THR A 42 4.00 -9.60 11.48
C THR A 42 3.23 -9.59 12.81
N ALA A 43 3.87 -9.94 13.92
CA ALA A 43 3.25 -9.87 15.25
C ALA A 43 2.94 -8.42 15.68
N ILE A 44 3.83 -7.46 15.37
CA ILE A 44 3.59 -6.04 15.65
C ILE A 44 2.43 -5.52 14.80
N ALA A 45 2.44 -5.79 13.49
CA ALA A 45 1.37 -5.39 12.59
C ALA A 45 0.01 -5.97 13.04
N ALA A 46 -0.04 -7.24 13.43
CA ALA A 46 -1.26 -7.88 13.95
C ALA A 46 -1.80 -7.20 15.21
N ASN A 47 -0.93 -6.82 16.15
CA ASN A 47 -1.34 -6.10 17.36
C ASN A 47 -1.90 -4.70 17.04
N VAL A 48 -1.27 -3.98 16.10
CA VAL A 48 -1.77 -2.67 15.63
C VAL A 48 -3.14 -2.83 14.97
N ILE A 49 -3.29 -3.81 14.08
CA ILE A 49 -4.57 -4.13 13.42
C ILE A 49 -5.66 -4.40 14.46
N ALA A 50 -5.38 -5.25 15.46
CA ALA A 50 -6.34 -5.58 16.51
C ALA A 50 -6.76 -4.35 17.32
N ALA A 51 -5.80 -3.50 17.71
CA ALA A 51 -6.07 -2.27 18.44
C ALA A 51 -6.91 -1.28 17.63
N LEU A 52 -6.60 -1.10 16.34
CA LEU A 52 -7.35 -0.21 15.44
C LEU A 52 -8.76 -0.75 15.16
N HIS A 53 -8.91 -2.05 14.92
CA HIS A 53 -10.24 -2.67 14.76
C HIS A 53 -11.12 -2.44 16.00
N ALA A 54 -10.58 -2.63 17.20
CA ALA A 54 -11.30 -2.36 18.43
C ALA A 54 -11.66 -0.87 18.55
N ARG A 55 -10.72 0.03 18.23
CA ARG A 55 -10.90 1.49 18.30
C ARG A 55 -11.94 2.04 17.33
N PHE A 56 -12.08 1.40 16.17
CA PHE A 56 -13.01 1.81 15.11
C PHE A 56 -14.31 1.01 15.07
N LYS A 57 -14.52 0.08 16.00
CA LYS A 57 -15.77 -0.69 16.10
C LYS A 57 -16.99 0.24 16.14
N GLY A 58 -17.97 -0.03 15.27
CA GLY A 58 -19.19 0.77 15.13
C GLY A 58 -19.04 2.08 14.35
N ARG A 59 -17.84 2.40 13.86
CA ARG A 59 -17.60 3.52 12.94
C ARG A 59 -17.56 2.99 11.51
N PRO A 60 -17.85 3.83 10.49
CA PRO A 60 -17.75 3.42 9.09
C PRO A 60 -16.28 3.38 8.66
N CYS A 61 -15.45 2.60 9.34
CA CYS A 61 -14.02 2.46 9.03
C CYS A 61 -13.64 0.99 8.93
N THR A 62 -12.81 0.69 7.93
CA THR A 62 -12.25 -0.64 7.69
C THR A 62 -10.74 -0.59 7.86
N VAL A 63 -10.19 -1.59 8.55
CA VAL A 63 -8.73 -1.78 8.72
C VAL A 63 -8.30 -2.90 7.77
N HIS A 64 -7.20 -2.68 7.05
CA HIS A 64 -6.62 -3.60 6.08
C HIS A 64 -5.17 -3.92 6.47
N THR A 65 -4.71 -5.11 6.08
CA THR A 65 -3.32 -5.55 6.17
C THR A 65 -2.46 -4.85 5.10
N GLY A 66 -1.14 -4.99 5.19
CA GLY A 66 -0.19 -4.52 4.16
C GLY A 66 -0.20 -5.27 2.82
N ASP A 67 -1.33 -5.88 2.48
CA ASP A 67 -1.57 -6.44 1.15
C ASP A 67 -2.27 -5.48 0.20
N LEU A 68 -2.91 -4.44 0.74
CA LEU A 68 -3.57 -3.43 -0.07
C LEU A 68 -2.59 -2.32 -0.46
N ARG A 69 -2.39 -2.12 -1.78
CA ARG A 69 -1.58 -1.01 -2.28
C ARG A 69 -2.28 0.32 -2.00
N VAL A 70 -1.52 1.33 -1.64
CA VAL A 70 -2.00 2.69 -1.38
C VAL A 70 -1.25 3.66 -2.26
N LYS A 71 -1.99 4.57 -2.89
CA LYS A 71 -1.41 5.75 -3.54
C LYS A 71 -1.52 6.95 -2.60
N VAL A 72 -0.37 7.45 -2.15
CA VAL A 72 -0.30 8.71 -1.41
C VAL A 72 -0.40 9.85 -2.41
N SER A 73 -1.64 10.22 -2.75
CA SER A 73 -1.95 11.15 -3.84
C SER A 73 -1.12 12.45 -3.85
N PRO A 74 -0.82 13.10 -2.70
CA PRO A 74 0.00 14.32 -2.70
C PRO A 74 1.44 14.12 -3.17
N THR A 75 2.01 12.92 -3.01
CA THR A 75 3.41 12.63 -3.34
C THR A 75 3.56 11.75 -4.59
N GLY A 76 2.49 11.08 -5.01
CA GLY A 76 2.55 10.10 -6.09
C GLY A 76 3.20 8.77 -5.70
N LEU A 77 3.52 8.57 -4.41
CA LEU A 77 4.04 7.31 -3.88
C LEU A 77 2.98 6.22 -3.96
N TYR A 78 3.35 5.07 -4.54
CA TYR A 78 2.62 3.82 -4.38
C TYR A 78 3.39 2.94 -3.39
N THR A 79 2.71 2.51 -2.33
CA THR A 79 3.31 1.80 -1.21
C THR A 79 2.37 0.71 -0.70
N TYR A 80 2.91 -0.21 0.08
CA TYR A 80 2.16 -1.23 0.82
C TYR A 80 2.43 -1.03 2.32
N PRO A 81 1.73 -0.09 2.99
CA PRO A 81 1.91 0.17 4.42
C PRO A 81 1.57 -1.06 5.25
N ASP A 82 2.12 -1.20 6.45
CA ASP A 82 1.86 -2.39 7.29
C ASP A 82 0.39 -2.49 7.69
N VAL A 83 -0.25 -1.34 7.92
CA VAL A 83 -1.68 -1.23 8.24
C VAL A 83 -2.29 -0.03 7.54
N VAL A 84 -3.47 -0.22 6.95
CA VAL A 84 -4.23 0.85 6.30
C VAL A 84 -5.61 0.94 6.90
N VAL A 85 -6.07 2.14 7.21
CA VAL A 85 -7.46 2.40 7.62
C VAL A 85 -8.12 3.30 6.59
N VAL A 86 -9.30 2.91 6.14
CA VAL A 86 -10.19 3.74 5.31
C VAL A 86 -11.50 3.97 6.05
N CYS A 87 -11.88 5.23 6.23
CA CYS A 87 -13.18 5.60 6.75
C CYS A 87 -14.09 6.13 5.61
N GLY A 88 -15.32 5.62 5.54
CA GLY A 88 -16.27 5.90 4.49
C GLY A 88 -16.12 4.98 3.29
N GLN A 89 -16.53 5.47 2.11
CA GLN A 89 -16.46 4.70 0.87
C GLN A 89 -15.02 4.69 0.32
N PRO A 90 -14.41 3.52 0.09
CA PRO A 90 -13.08 3.43 -0.51
C PRO A 90 -13.13 3.89 -1.97
N LYS A 91 -12.09 4.63 -2.37
CA LYS A 91 -11.86 5.10 -3.74
C LYS A 91 -10.60 4.43 -4.26
N PHE A 92 -10.64 3.96 -5.50
CA PHE A 92 -9.54 3.21 -6.10
C PHE A 92 -9.02 3.90 -7.36
N ASP A 93 -7.74 3.66 -7.69
CA ASP A 93 -7.06 4.29 -8.85
C ASP A 93 -7.71 3.86 -10.17
N ASP A 94 -8.23 2.63 -10.25
CA ASP A 94 -8.94 2.10 -11.42
C ASP A 94 -9.96 1.00 -11.08
N ALA A 95 -10.50 0.37 -12.12
CA ALA A 95 -11.50 -0.69 -12.01
C ALA A 95 -11.00 -1.99 -11.36
N GLN A 96 -9.69 -2.21 -11.27
CA GLN A 96 -9.12 -3.40 -10.63
C GLN A 96 -9.26 -3.33 -9.10
N LYS A 97 -9.43 -2.12 -8.54
CA LYS A 97 -9.61 -1.89 -7.10
C LYS A 97 -8.50 -2.47 -6.21
N ASP A 98 -7.29 -2.54 -6.75
CA ASP A 98 -6.09 -3.02 -6.05
C ASP A 98 -5.30 -1.90 -5.36
N THR A 99 -5.65 -0.64 -5.64
CA THR A 99 -4.92 0.55 -5.18
C THR A 99 -5.85 1.58 -4.55
N LEU A 100 -5.76 1.77 -3.24
CA LEU A 100 -6.57 2.72 -2.49
C LEU A 100 -6.04 4.15 -2.62
N LEU A 101 -6.95 5.10 -2.89
CA LEU A 101 -6.64 6.53 -3.06
C LEU A 101 -6.92 7.39 -1.84
N ASN A 102 -7.78 6.93 -0.93
CA ASN A 102 -8.26 7.72 0.21
C ASN A 102 -8.05 7.02 1.57
N PRO A 103 -6.81 6.61 1.90
CA PRO A 103 -6.53 6.17 3.26
C PRO A 103 -6.80 7.31 4.26
N THR A 104 -7.36 6.96 5.40
CA THR A 104 -7.53 7.86 6.56
C THR A 104 -6.31 7.81 7.49
N LEU A 105 -5.69 6.63 7.61
CA LEU A 105 -4.48 6.38 8.38
C LEU A 105 -3.67 5.30 7.68
N ILE A 106 -2.36 5.47 7.66
CA ILE A 106 -1.38 4.42 7.33
C ILE A 106 -0.40 4.30 8.49
N VAL A 107 0.04 3.09 8.79
CA VAL A 107 1.09 2.78 9.78
C VAL A 107 2.24 2.10 9.08
#